data_AF-A0A1X1YMN8-F1
#
_entry.id   AF-A0A1X1YMN8-F1
#
_cell.length_a   1.000
_cell.length_b   1.000
_cell.length_c   1.000
_cell.angle_alpha   90.00
_cell.angle_beta   90.00
_cell.angle_gamma   90.00
#
_symmetry.space_group_name_H-M   'P 1'
#
loop_
_entity.id
_entity.type
_entity.pdbx_description
1 polymer ?
#
loop_
_entity_poly.entity_id
_entity_poly.type
_entity_poly.pdbx_seq_one_letter_code
_entity_poly.pdbx_strand_id
1 'polypeptide(L)'
;MKSISIALAAGALAATGILSTGIAAAEGPDPATHPIGTQGTVAEGPGVHGWTVNDLRPSSDAIPYQPRGTLWEATATDEAIQGTVFPIVANLSARSASGQNYQSLFTVPTAHGIVPTGLAQGQKTTGKVYFDVTGDAPNSMVYQVGGADQIRWVAPAPQSPPPAPQPQAPSQPPAAGSSQAPASGGSGQRSPAPAQVRPPSQRPSRPGPAAPPPGSSGTPLPEGSSGTPLPAEAP
;
A
#
# COMPACT_ATOMS: atom_id res chain seq x y z
N MET A 1 31.39 36.65 21.73
CA MET A 1 32.06 35.42 21.27
C MET A 1 31.87 34.36 22.34
N LYS A 2 31.03 33.34 22.06
CA LYS A 2 30.79 32.21 22.97
C LYS A 2 31.06 30.93 22.16
N SER A 3 31.89 30.08 22.73
CA SER A 3 32.63 28.98 22.11
C SER A 3 31.73 27.84 21.66
N ILE A 4 31.99 27.33 20.45
CA ILE A 4 31.40 26.12 19.88
C ILE A 4 32.24 24.93 20.35
N SER A 5 31.63 23.98 21.06
CA SER A 5 32.23 22.67 21.35
C SER A 5 31.47 21.61 20.56
N ILE A 6 31.96 21.30 19.36
CA ILE A 6 31.52 20.16 18.55
C ILE A 6 32.35 18.96 18.98
N ALA A 7 31.71 17.98 19.62
CA ALA A 7 32.29 16.66 19.82
C ALA A 7 32.00 15.82 18.55
N LEU A 8 33.03 15.64 17.71
CA LEU A 8 32.99 14.61 16.67
C LEU A 8 33.17 13.25 17.34
N ALA A 9 32.11 12.45 17.41
CA ALA A 9 32.22 11.03 17.66
C ALA A 9 32.52 10.32 16.33
N ALA A 10 33.80 10.03 16.10
CA ALA A 10 34.25 9.17 15.02
C ALA A 10 33.87 7.71 15.34
N GLY A 11 32.82 7.20 14.67
CA GLY A 11 32.49 5.77 14.67
C GLY A 11 33.39 5.02 13.71
N ALA A 12 34.14 4.05 14.22
CA ALA A 12 35.15 3.28 13.51
C ALA A 12 34.56 2.43 12.37
N LEU A 13 35.14 2.57 11.17
CA LEU A 13 34.96 1.63 10.05
C LEU A 13 35.82 0.39 10.30
N ALA A 14 35.20 -0.72 10.66
CA ALA A 14 35.84 -2.04 10.61
C ALA A 14 35.74 -2.57 9.17
N ALA A 15 36.85 -2.51 8.43
CA ALA A 15 36.99 -3.18 7.15
C ALA A 15 37.50 -4.62 7.37
N THR A 16 36.66 -5.61 7.09
CA THR A 16 37.08 -7.00 6.86
C THR A 16 36.56 -7.45 5.51
N GLY A 17 37.47 -7.76 4.60
CA GLY A 17 37.16 -8.26 3.26
C GLY A 17 36.88 -9.76 3.24
N ILE A 18 35.94 -10.19 2.40
CA ILE A 18 35.84 -11.55 1.85
C ILE A 18 35.41 -11.42 0.38
N LEU A 19 36.20 -12.03 -0.51
CA LEU A 19 35.84 -12.27 -1.91
C LEU A 19 34.81 -13.42 -1.96
N SER A 20 33.58 -13.13 -2.38
CA SER A 20 32.56 -14.14 -2.71
C SER A 20 31.71 -13.66 -3.89
N THR A 21 31.75 -14.41 -4.98
CA THR A 21 30.88 -14.27 -6.15
C THR A 21 29.44 -14.63 -5.79
N GLY A 22 28.53 -13.66 -5.95
CA GLY A 22 27.09 -13.83 -5.80
C GLY A 22 26.47 -12.52 -5.32
N ILE A 23 25.73 -11.83 -6.17
CA ILE A 23 24.88 -10.70 -5.78
C ILE A 23 23.69 -11.23 -4.97
N ALA A 24 23.94 -11.66 -3.73
CA ALA A 24 22.92 -11.57 -2.71
C ALA A 24 22.79 -10.08 -2.40
N ALA A 25 21.66 -9.47 -2.76
CA ALA A 25 21.31 -8.17 -2.20
C ALA A 25 21.48 -8.29 -0.69
N ALA A 26 22.42 -7.56 -0.11
CA ALA A 26 22.53 -7.48 1.33
C ALA A 26 21.18 -6.97 1.81
N GLU A 27 20.41 -7.81 2.51
CA GLU A 27 19.25 -7.38 3.28
C GLU A 27 19.79 -6.38 4.29
N GLY A 28 19.67 -5.09 3.95
CA GLY A 28 19.83 -4.02 4.91
C GLY A 28 18.81 -4.21 6.05
N PRO A 29 19.00 -3.51 7.18
CA PRO A 29 17.98 -3.52 8.23
C PRO A 29 16.61 -3.17 7.63
N ASP A 30 15.57 -3.86 8.08
CA ASP A 30 14.20 -3.55 7.68
C ASP A 30 13.91 -2.04 7.89
N PRO A 31 13.22 -1.39 6.94
CA PRO A 31 12.92 0.03 7.06
C PRO A 31 12.07 0.30 8.31
N ALA A 32 12.24 1.50 8.86
CA ALA A 32 11.36 1.96 9.93
C ALA A 32 9.90 1.92 9.45
N THR A 33 9.07 1.17 10.17
CA THR A 33 7.66 0.97 9.82
C THR A 33 6.78 1.87 10.69
N HIS A 34 5.97 2.68 10.02
CA HIS A 34 5.06 3.65 10.59
C HIS A 34 3.62 3.36 10.16
N PRO A 35 2.60 3.72 10.96
CA PRO A 35 1.24 3.81 10.47
C PRO A 35 1.14 4.91 9.40
N ILE A 36 0.28 4.72 8.39
CA ILE A 36 -0.15 5.83 7.53
C ILE A 36 -0.67 6.99 8.40
N GLY A 37 -0.28 8.21 8.04
CA GLY A 37 -0.54 9.45 8.76
C GLY A 37 0.53 9.83 9.80
N THR A 38 1.56 8.99 9.99
CA THR A 38 2.69 9.29 10.88
C THR A 38 3.91 9.75 10.07
N GLN A 39 4.69 10.69 10.60
CA GLN A 39 5.93 11.14 9.96
C GLN A 39 7.04 10.09 10.14
N GLY A 40 7.75 9.78 9.05
CA GLY A 40 9.04 9.09 9.07
C GLY A 40 10.14 10.02 8.59
N THR A 41 11.38 9.77 9.02
CA THR A 41 12.52 10.63 8.73
C THR A 41 13.59 9.90 7.94
N VAL A 42 14.25 10.61 7.02
CA VAL A 42 15.34 10.08 6.22
C VAL A 42 16.38 11.18 5.98
N ALA A 43 17.65 10.85 6.21
CA ALA A 43 18.76 11.71 5.83
C ALA A 43 19.07 11.45 4.35
N GLU A 44 18.93 12.48 3.51
CA GLU A 44 19.17 12.38 2.07
C GLU A 44 19.79 13.70 1.57
N GLY A 45 20.89 13.58 0.81
CA GLY A 45 21.64 14.74 0.35
C GLY A 45 22.17 15.62 1.50
N PRO A 46 22.03 16.95 1.43
CA PRO A 46 22.58 17.87 2.44
C PRO A 46 21.68 18.06 3.68
N GLY A 47 20.59 17.30 3.83
CA GLY A 47 19.61 17.53 4.88
C GLY A 47 18.88 16.29 5.38
N VAL A 48 17.86 16.52 6.20
CA VAL A 48 16.96 15.50 6.75
C VAL A 48 15.54 15.84 6.34
N HIS A 49 14.91 14.90 5.67
CA HIS A 49 13.51 14.96 5.27
C HIS A 49 12.59 14.39 6.36
N GLY A 50 11.39 14.93 6.44
CA GLY A 50 10.28 14.42 7.24
C GLY A 50 9.08 14.13 6.37
N TRP A 51 8.94 12.89 5.91
CA TRP A 51 7.85 12.47 5.05
C TRP A 51 6.65 11.99 5.86
N THR A 52 5.47 12.45 5.48
CA THR A 52 4.18 11.92 5.97
C THR A 52 3.32 11.53 4.77
N VAL A 53 2.69 10.36 4.85
CA VAL A 53 1.78 9.84 3.82
C VAL A 53 0.41 9.61 4.41
N ASN A 54 -0.64 10.06 3.73
CA ASN A 54 -2.05 9.94 4.10
C ASN A 54 -2.87 9.41 2.91
N ASP A 55 -4.07 8.91 3.22
CA ASP A 55 -5.12 8.66 2.23
C ASP A 55 -4.72 7.79 1.02
N LEU A 56 -3.93 6.72 1.23
CA LEU A 56 -3.64 5.74 0.18
C LEU A 56 -4.93 5.04 -0.26
N ARG A 57 -5.43 5.34 -1.46
CA ARG A 57 -6.73 4.87 -1.96
C ARG A 57 -6.85 4.94 -3.49
N PRO A 58 -7.87 4.29 -4.10
CA PRO A 58 -8.21 4.54 -5.51
C PRO A 58 -8.53 6.03 -5.76
N SER A 59 -8.05 6.57 -6.86
CA SER A 59 -8.27 7.97 -7.25
C SER A 59 -9.40 8.09 -8.28
N SER A 60 -10.14 9.20 -8.20
CA SER A 60 -11.08 9.64 -9.24
C SER A 60 -10.57 10.81 -10.06
N ASP A 61 -9.33 11.25 -9.83
CA ASP A 61 -8.78 12.45 -10.47
C ASP A 61 -8.47 12.17 -11.95
N ALA A 62 -8.76 13.15 -12.80
CA ALA A 62 -8.37 13.13 -14.20
C ALA A 62 -6.96 13.73 -14.35
N ILE A 63 -5.98 12.89 -14.64
CA ILE A 63 -4.59 13.27 -14.90
C ILE A 63 -4.22 12.93 -16.35
N PRO A 64 -3.17 13.54 -16.94
CA PRO A 64 -2.72 13.23 -18.30
C PRO A 64 -1.96 11.90 -18.36
N TYR A 65 -2.60 10.82 -17.90
CA TYR A 65 -2.10 9.46 -17.87
C TYR A 65 -3.26 8.49 -18.06
N GLN A 66 -3.04 7.42 -18.83
CA GLN A 66 -4.03 6.36 -19.06
C GLN A 66 -3.62 5.13 -18.26
N PRO A 67 -4.30 4.82 -17.13
CA PRO A 67 -3.96 3.67 -16.30
C PRO A 67 -4.13 2.35 -17.04
N ARG A 68 -3.20 1.43 -16.81
CA ARG A 68 -3.32 0.02 -17.23
C ARG A 68 -4.17 -0.78 -16.26
N GLY A 69 -4.15 -0.40 -14.99
CA GLY A 69 -5.02 -0.93 -13.95
C GLY A 69 -5.90 0.16 -13.35
N THR A 70 -5.91 0.25 -12.03
CA THR A 70 -6.65 1.30 -11.29
C THR A 70 -5.70 2.43 -10.93
N LEU A 71 -6.09 3.67 -11.19
CA LEU A 71 -5.35 4.82 -10.67
C LEU A 71 -5.53 4.87 -9.14
N TRP A 72 -4.42 4.92 -8.42
CA TRP A 72 -4.41 5.17 -6.98
C TRP A 72 -3.74 6.49 -6.69
N GLU A 73 -4.08 7.08 -5.55
CA GLU A 73 -3.48 8.29 -5.00
C GLU A 73 -3.09 8.09 -3.54
N ALA A 74 -2.18 8.93 -3.09
CA ALA A 74 -1.96 9.24 -1.69
C ALA A 74 -1.62 10.73 -1.56
N THR A 75 -1.90 11.31 -0.41
CA THR A 75 -1.43 12.66 -0.07
C THR A 75 -0.10 12.52 0.66
N ALA A 76 0.97 13.11 0.13
CA ALA A 76 2.28 13.10 0.76
C ALA A 76 2.72 14.53 1.10
N THR A 77 3.38 14.66 2.25
CA THR A 77 3.97 15.91 2.72
C THR A 77 5.45 15.68 3.00
N ASP A 78 6.30 16.52 2.43
CA ASP A 78 7.73 16.57 2.76
C ASP A 78 8.02 17.80 3.61
N GLU A 79 8.92 17.64 4.58
CA GLU A 79 9.39 18.68 5.47
C GLU A 79 10.91 18.69 5.52
N ALA A 80 11.50 19.88 5.36
CA ALA A 80 12.92 20.10 5.60
C ALA A 80 13.21 20.15 7.11
N ILE A 81 13.33 19.01 7.78
CA ILE A 81 13.58 18.99 9.24
C ILE A 81 14.93 19.65 9.57
N GLN A 82 15.96 19.32 8.79
CA GLN A 82 17.30 19.89 8.95
C GLN A 82 17.93 20.19 7.58
N GLY A 83 18.54 21.36 7.44
CA GLY A 83 19.17 21.78 6.20
C GLY A 83 18.16 22.12 5.10
N THR A 84 18.65 22.33 3.88
CA THR A 84 17.79 22.49 2.70
C THR A 84 17.60 21.13 2.06
N VAL A 85 16.37 20.78 1.69
CA VAL A 85 16.06 19.51 1.03
C VAL A 85 15.29 19.72 -0.27
N PHE A 86 15.28 18.71 -1.14
CA PHE A 86 14.55 18.74 -2.41
C PHE A 86 13.63 17.52 -2.46
N PRO A 87 12.29 17.67 -2.51
CA PRO A 87 11.38 16.53 -2.54
C PRO A 87 11.62 15.63 -3.74
N ILE A 88 11.84 14.32 -3.52
CA ILE A 88 12.06 13.33 -4.59
C ILE A 88 10.86 12.37 -4.66
N VAL A 89 9.83 12.75 -5.41
CA VAL A 89 8.61 11.94 -5.57
C VAL A 89 8.89 10.57 -6.22
N ALA A 90 9.95 10.47 -7.02
CA ALA A 90 10.41 9.23 -7.64
C ALA A 90 10.85 8.15 -6.62
N ASN A 91 11.14 8.53 -5.38
CA ASN A 91 11.53 7.59 -4.33
C ASN A 91 10.31 6.94 -3.64
N LEU A 92 9.09 7.42 -3.91
CA LEU A 92 7.86 6.87 -3.36
C LEU A 92 7.31 5.73 -4.23
N SER A 93 6.94 4.63 -3.58
CA SER A 93 6.20 3.51 -4.20
C SER A 93 5.06 3.07 -3.30
N ALA A 94 3.97 2.59 -3.89
CA ALA A 94 2.91 1.86 -3.19
C ALA A 94 3.18 0.36 -3.24
N ARG A 95 2.88 -0.39 -2.17
CA ARG A 95 3.08 -1.84 -2.11
C ARG A 95 1.84 -2.59 -1.61
N SER A 96 1.56 -3.72 -2.25
CA SER A 96 0.53 -4.67 -1.82
C SER A 96 1.05 -5.61 -0.74
N ALA A 97 0.12 -6.25 -0.01
CA ALA A 97 0.44 -7.30 0.95
C ALA A 97 1.14 -8.52 0.31
N SER A 98 0.91 -8.75 -0.99
CA SER A 98 1.55 -9.80 -1.79
C SER A 98 2.96 -9.44 -2.27
N GLY A 99 3.44 -8.22 -1.97
CA GLY A 99 4.78 -7.75 -2.34
C GLY A 99 4.89 -7.10 -3.72
N GLN A 100 3.75 -6.84 -4.41
CA GLN A 100 3.78 -6.07 -5.65
C GLN A 100 4.13 -4.62 -5.36
N ASN A 101 5.00 -4.03 -6.20
CA ASN A 101 5.47 -2.65 -6.07
C ASN A 101 4.97 -1.80 -7.25
N TYR A 102 4.32 -0.69 -6.94
CA TYR A 102 3.82 0.27 -7.91
C TYR A 102 4.59 1.58 -7.74
N GLN A 103 5.43 1.90 -8.73
CA GLN A 103 6.24 3.12 -8.74
C GLN A 103 5.33 4.36 -8.86
N SER A 104 5.71 5.45 -8.19
CA SER A 104 5.03 6.74 -8.38
C SER A 104 5.06 7.18 -9.84
N LEU A 105 3.95 7.77 -10.32
CA LEU A 105 3.83 8.37 -11.64
C LEU A 105 4.45 9.77 -11.68
N PHE A 106 5.67 9.93 -11.16
CA PHE A 106 6.32 11.23 -10.92
C PHE A 106 6.62 12.04 -12.20
N THR A 107 6.65 11.38 -13.37
CA THR A 107 6.83 12.05 -14.67
C THR A 107 5.54 12.61 -15.25
N VAL A 108 4.38 12.28 -14.67
CA VAL A 108 3.08 12.78 -15.12
C VAL A 108 2.83 14.14 -14.47
N PRO A 109 2.68 15.22 -15.26
CA PRO A 109 2.40 16.53 -14.69
C PRO A 109 0.98 16.56 -14.12
N THR A 110 0.85 16.85 -12.83
CA THR A 110 -0.45 16.92 -12.16
C THR A 110 -0.58 18.24 -11.40
N ALA A 111 -1.73 18.90 -11.51
CA ALA A 111 -1.96 20.21 -10.86
C ALA A 111 -1.96 20.13 -9.33
N HIS A 112 -2.29 18.96 -8.78
CA HIS A 112 -2.32 18.69 -7.34
C HIS A 112 -1.06 17.97 -6.84
N GLY A 113 -0.05 17.77 -7.71
CA GLY A 113 1.18 17.07 -7.37
C GLY A 113 2.08 17.87 -6.43
N ILE A 114 3.02 17.17 -5.79
CA ILE A 114 4.10 17.83 -5.06
C ILE A 114 4.97 18.63 -6.03
N VAL A 115 5.20 19.90 -5.72
CA VAL A 115 6.11 20.76 -6.48
C VAL A 115 7.56 20.48 -6.00
N PRO A 116 8.47 19.97 -6.87
CA PRO A 116 9.81 19.56 -6.47
C PRO A 116 10.78 20.76 -6.42
N THR A 117 10.45 21.76 -5.62
CA THR A 117 11.30 22.92 -5.35
C THR A 117 12.06 22.76 -4.04
N GLY A 118 13.24 23.38 -3.94
CA GLY A 118 14.03 23.36 -2.72
C GLY A 118 13.27 23.93 -1.52
N LEU A 119 13.26 23.18 -0.42
CA LEU A 119 12.66 23.54 0.86
C LEU A 119 13.77 23.96 1.81
N ALA A 120 13.76 25.22 2.25
CA ALA A 120 14.62 25.66 3.35
C ALA A 120 14.17 25.00 4.67
N GLN A 121 15.07 24.89 5.64
CA GLN A 121 14.76 24.25 6.92
C GLN A 121 13.47 24.79 7.57
N GLY A 122 12.59 23.90 8.01
CA GLY A 122 11.27 24.18 8.56
C GLY A 122 10.17 24.36 7.52
N GLN A 123 10.50 24.48 6.23
CA GLN A 123 9.49 24.54 5.15
C GLN A 123 8.94 23.15 4.83
N LYS A 124 7.71 23.14 4.33
CA LYS A 124 7.02 21.92 3.90
C LYS A 124 6.38 22.12 2.55
N THR A 125 6.19 21.02 1.82
CA THR A 125 5.33 20.97 0.64
C THR A 125 4.40 19.78 0.77
N THR A 126 3.20 19.88 0.21
CA THR A 126 2.20 18.83 0.25
C THR A 126 1.56 18.68 -1.13
N GLY A 127 1.21 17.46 -1.49
CA GLY A 127 0.55 17.18 -2.76
C GLY A 127 0.20 15.71 -2.92
N LYS A 128 -0.51 15.43 -4.00
CA LYS A 128 -0.89 14.07 -4.41
C LYS A 128 0.26 13.36 -5.10
N VAL A 129 0.38 12.07 -4.82
CA VAL A 129 1.26 11.13 -5.52
C VAL A 129 0.39 10.03 -6.08
N TYR A 130 0.56 9.72 -7.36
CA TYR A 130 -0.29 8.78 -8.08
C TYR A 130 0.45 7.51 -8.45
N PHE A 131 -0.28 6.41 -8.57
CA PHE A 131 0.22 5.08 -8.90
C PHE A 131 -0.71 4.38 -9.89
N ASP A 132 -0.15 3.62 -10.83
CA ASP A 132 -0.92 2.70 -11.68
C ASP A 132 -0.89 1.30 -11.05
N VAL A 133 -1.99 0.91 -10.40
CA VAL A 133 -2.09 -0.37 -9.68
C VAL A 133 -2.65 -1.43 -10.61
N THR A 134 -1.77 -2.27 -11.13
CA THR A 134 -2.08 -3.32 -12.11
C THR A 134 -2.34 -4.70 -11.50
N GLY A 135 -2.34 -4.81 -10.17
CA GLY A 135 -2.49 -6.06 -9.43
C GLY A 135 -3.25 -5.88 -8.12
N ASP A 136 -2.77 -6.53 -7.05
CA ASP A 136 -3.40 -6.44 -5.74
C ASP A 136 -3.36 -5.02 -5.18
N ALA A 137 -4.42 -4.62 -4.47
CA ALA A 137 -4.52 -3.31 -3.86
C ALA A 137 -3.34 -3.06 -2.89
N PRO A 138 -2.69 -1.88 -2.96
CA PRO A 138 -1.64 -1.53 -2.03
C PRO A 138 -2.23 -1.27 -0.64
N ASN A 139 -1.49 -1.68 0.39
CA ASN A 139 -1.79 -1.41 1.79
C ASN A 139 -0.66 -0.64 2.48
N SER A 140 0.39 -0.31 1.75
CA SER A 140 1.55 0.40 2.27
C SER A 140 2.17 1.31 1.22
N MET A 141 2.95 2.27 1.68
CA MET A 141 3.87 3.06 0.87
C MET A 141 5.28 2.95 1.43
N VAL A 142 6.26 3.10 0.56
CA VAL A 142 7.67 3.04 0.90
C VAL A 142 8.39 4.23 0.27
N TYR A 143 9.32 4.83 1.01
CA TYR A 143 10.32 5.76 0.49
C TYR A 143 11.66 5.04 0.39
N GLN A 144 12.26 5.01 -0.80
CA GLN A 144 13.51 4.30 -1.08
C GLN A 144 14.64 5.29 -1.41
N VAL A 145 15.85 5.01 -0.94
CA VAL A 145 17.05 5.78 -1.29
C VAL A 145 18.14 4.82 -1.72
N GLY A 146 18.75 5.04 -2.89
CA GLY A 146 19.81 4.17 -3.40
C GLY A 146 19.40 2.71 -3.61
N GLY A 147 18.10 2.45 -3.83
CA GLY A 147 17.55 1.10 -3.99
C GLY A 147 17.21 0.36 -2.67
N ALA A 148 17.38 1.01 -1.52
CA ALA A 148 17.02 0.46 -0.22
C ALA A 148 15.80 1.17 0.37
N ASP A 149 14.85 0.42 0.91
CA ASP A 149 13.74 0.97 1.69
C ASP A 149 14.28 1.72 2.91
N GLN A 150 13.87 2.98 3.09
CA GLN A 150 14.26 3.79 4.26
C GLN A 150 13.09 3.97 5.22
N ILE A 151 11.90 4.24 4.67
CA ILE A 151 10.68 4.45 5.44
C ILE A 151 9.57 3.61 4.83
N ARG A 152 8.76 2.96 5.67
CA ARG A 152 7.54 2.27 5.28
C ARG A 152 6.35 2.80 6.07
N TRP A 153 5.26 3.14 5.39
CA TRP A 153 3.98 3.47 5.99
C TRP A 153 2.96 2.38 5.67
N VAL A 154 2.25 1.88 6.67
CA VAL A 154 1.28 0.78 6.52
C VAL A 154 -0.09 1.24 6.96
N ALA A 155 -1.10 0.97 6.14
CA ALA A 155 -2.49 1.19 6.51
C ALA A 155 -2.84 0.30 7.72
N PRO A 156 -3.57 0.81 8.72
CA PRO A 156 -4.06 -0.04 9.79
C PRO A 156 -4.93 -1.15 9.20
N ALA A 157 -4.82 -2.35 9.77
CA ALA A 157 -5.71 -3.44 9.40
C ALA A 157 -7.17 -2.99 9.60
N PRO A 158 -8.10 -3.36 8.70
CA PRO A 158 -9.51 -3.09 8.90
C PRO A 158 -9.94 -3.59 10.27
N GLN A 159 -10.50 -2.71 11.10
CA GLN A 159 -10.99 -3.14 12.42
C GLN A 159 -12.15 -4.10 12.22
N SER A 160 -12.06 -5.29 12.81
CA SER A 160 -13.19 -6.20 12.87
C SER A 160 -14.35 -5.52 13.62
N PRO A 161 -15.61 -5.67 13.17
CA PRO A 161 -16.75 -5.15 13.91
C PRO A 161 -16.73 -5.67 15.35
N PRO A 162 -17.12 -4.85 16.35
CA PRO A 162 -17.27 -5.34 17.71
C PRO A 162 -18.25 -6.52 17.74
N PRO A 163 -18.03 -7.53 18.62
CA PRO A 163 -18.93 -8.66 18.72
C PRO A 163 -20.33 -8.16 19.06
N ALA A 164 -21.33 -8.66 18.31
CA ALA A 164 -22.73 -8.31 18.54
C ALA A 164 -23.12 -8.68 19.99
N PRO A 165 -23.96 -7.87 20.66
CA PRO A 165 -24.48 -8.21 21.99
C PRO A 165 -25.17 -9.59 21.94
N GLN A 166 -24.71 -10.53 22.77
CA GLN A 166 -25.39 -11.81 22.93
C GLN A 166 -26.80 -11.57 23.49
N PRO A 167 -27.87 -12.16 22.92
CA PRO A 167 -29.19 -12.09 23.50
C PRO A 167 -29.16 -12.68 24.92
N GLN A 168 -29.61 -11.89 25.90
CA GLN A 168 -29.83 -12.41 27.26
C GLN A 168 -30.89 -13.53 27.19
N ALA A 169 -30.53 -14.71 27.68
CA ALA A 169 -31.48 -15.81 27.82
C ALA A 169 -32.63 -15.39 28.77
N PRO A 170 -33.90 -15.68 28.46
CA PRO A 170 -35.00 -15.34 29.34
C PRO A 170 -34.85 -16.07 30.68
N SER A 171 -34.95 -15.33 31.79
CA SER A 171 -35.01 -15.87 33.14
C SER A 171 -36.22 -16.81 33.27
N GLN A 172 -35.97 -18.10 33.54
CA GLN A 172 -37.04 -19.04 33.90
C GLN A 172 -37.69 -18.62 35.22
N PRO A 173 -39.04 -18.63 35.33
CA PRO A 173 -39.71 -18.42 36.60
C PRO A 173 -39.52 -19.61 37.56
N PRO A 174 -39.65 -19.43 38.89
CA PRO A 174 -39.44 -20.49 39.86
C PRO A 174 -40.58 -21.52 39.78
N ALA A 175 -40.23 -22.80 39.70
CA ALA A 175 -41.21 -23.88 39.85
C ALA A 175 -41.57 -24.08 41.33
N ALA A 176 -42.85 -23.92 41.66
CA ALA A 176 -43.41 -24.36 42.93
C ALA A 176 -43.54 -25.90 42.94
N GLY A 177 -43.10 -26.53 44.03
CA GLY A 177 -42.91 -27.97 44.12
C GLY A 177 -44.18 -28.80 44.34
N SER A 178 -44.03 -30.10 44.07
CA SER A 178 -44.72 -31.16 44.81
C SER A 178 -43.89 -32.45 44.76
N SER A 179 -43.86 -33.12 45.90
CA SER A 179 -43.07 -34.31 46.21
C SER A 179 -43.74 -35.58 45.69
N GLN A 180 -42.97 -36.54 45.16
CA GLN A 180 -43.23 -37.96 45.36
C GLN A 180 -41.95 -38.79 45.21
N ALA A 181 -41.87 -39.83 46.03
CA ALA A 181 -40.67 -40.54 46.45
C ALA A 181 -40.40 -41.84 45.62
N PRO A 182 -39.53 -42.78 46.05
CA PRO A 182 -38.30 -43.14 45.35
C PRO A 182 -38.34 -44.54 44.71
N ALA A 183 -37.40 -44.87 43.80
CA ALA A 183 -36.82 -46.23 43.68
C ALA A 183 -35.79 -46.37 42.53
N SER A 184 -34.66 -46.97 42.91
CA SER A 184 -33.91 -48.02 42.19
C SER A 184 -33.02 -47.64 41.00
N GLY A 185 -31.73 -47.93 41.18
CA GLY A 185 -30.68 -47.79 40.19
C GLY A 185 -30.78 -48.72 38.97
N GLY A 186 -29.99 -48.38 37.97
CA GLY A 186 -29.79 -49.18 36.77
C GLY A 186 -28.75 -48.53 35.88
N SER A 187 -27.58 -49.16 35.78
CA SER A 187 -26.55 -48.89 34.79
C SER A 187 -27.08 -49.05 33.36
N GLY A 188 -26.81 -48.10 32.47
CA GLY A 188 -27.25 -48.20 31.08
C GLY A 188 -26.70 -47.11 30.16
N GLN A 189 -25.56 -47.41 29.54
CA GLN A 189 -25.27 -47.22 28.11
C GLN A 189 -25.71 -45.91 27.43
N ARG A 190 -24.69 -45.11 27.07
CA ARG A 190 -24.70 -44.05 26.06
C ARG A 190 -25.22 -44.59 24.72
N SER A 191 -26.37 -44.11 24.28
CA SER A 191 -26.85 -44.22 22.89
C SER A 191 -26.69 -42.87 22.19
N PRO A 192 -26.06 -42.78 21.00
CA PRO A 192 -25.92 -41.52 20.27
C PRO A 192 -27.21 -41.12 19.56
N ALA A 193 -27.47 -39.82 19.50
CA ALA A 193 -28.58 -39.22 18.77
C ALA A 193 -28.41 -39.37 17.23
N PRO A 194 -29.50 -39.45 16.46
CA PRO A 194 -29.44 -39.66 15.01
C PRO A 194 -28.91 -38.43 14.27
N ALA A 195 -28.06 -38.69 13.26
CA ALA A 195 -27.53 -37.68 12.35
C ALA A 195 -28.67 -37.06 11.51
N GLN A 196 -28.82 -35.74 11.57
CA GLN A 196 -29.72 -35.00 10.69
C GLN A 196 -29.17 -34.97 9.26
N VAL A 197 -29.98 -35.45 8.32
CA VAL A 197 -29.72 -35.42 6.88
C VAL A 197 -29.84 -33.98 6.38
N ARG A 198 -28.75 -33.42 5.83
CA ARG A 198 -28.77 -32.13 5.12
C ARG A 198 -29.29 -32.31 3.69
N PRO A 199 -30.15 -31.42 3.17
CA PRO A 199 -30.51 -31.39 1.76
C PRO A 199 -29.34 -30.86 0.89
N PRO A 200 -29.24 -31.28 -0.39
CA PRO A 200 -28.12 -30.89 -1.26
C PRO A 200 -28.20 -29.41 -1.68
N SER A 201 -27.04 -28.76 -1.64
CA SER A 201 -26.84 -27.39 -2.11
C SER A 201 -27.00 -27.31 -3.63
N GLN A 202 -27.83 -26.37 -4.10
CA GLN A 202 -27.96 -26.08 -5.54
C GLN A 202 -26.69 -25.39 -6.06
N ARG A 203 -26.17 -25.92 -7.18
CA ARG A 203 -25.00 -25.38 -7.90
C ARG A 203 -25.40 -24.10 -8.65
N PRO A 204 -24.65 -22.99 -8.55
CA PRO A 204 -24.87 -21.82 -9.41
C PRO A 204 -24.58 -22.15 -10.88
N SER A 205 -25.49 -21.75 -11.76
CA SER A 205 -25.37 -21.87 -13.20
C SER A 205 -24.21 -21.03 -13.74
N ARG A 206 -23.33 -21.65 -14.54
CA ARG A 206 -22.23 -21.01 -15.26
C ARG A 206 -22.78 -20.14 -16.40
N PRO A 207 -22.42 -18.85 -16.53
CA PRO A 207 -22.71 -18.08 -17.74
C PRO A 207 -21.90 -18.65 -18.92
N GLY A 208 -22.56 -18.86 -20.06
CA GLY A 208 -21.90 -19.25 -21.32
C GLY A 208 -21.07 -18.10 -21.91
N PRO A 209 -20.13 -18.40 -22.83
CA PRO A 209 -19.30 -17.38 -23.45
C PRO A 209 -20.12 -16.42 -24.30
N ALA A 210 -19.92 -15.12 -24.10
CA ALA A 210 -20.49 -14.06 -24.93
C ALA A 210 -19.91 -14.12 -26.35
N ALA A 211 -20.77 -13.89 -27.34
CA ALA A 211 -20.41 -13.79 -28.75
C ALA A 211 -19.46 -12.60 -29.02
N PRO A 212 -18.55 -12.69 -30.01
CA PRO A 212 -17.68 -11.59 -30.38
C PRO A 212 -18.48 -10.45 -31.06
N PRO A 213 -18.08 -9.18 -30.88
CA PRO A 213 -18.71 -8.05 -31.56
C PRO A 213 -18.37 -8.05 -33.07
N PRO A 214 -19.29 -7.59 -33.94
CA PRO A 214 -19.04 -7.46 -35.36
C PRO A 214 -18.12 -6.27 -35.70
N GLY A 215 -17.15 -6.52 -36.59
CA GLY A 215 -16.72 -5.57 -37.63
C GLY A 215 -15.83 -4.40 -37.22
N SER A 216 -14.51 -4.57 -37.37
CA SER A 216 -13.61 -3.43 -37.59
C SER A 216 -13.75 -2.99 -39.04
N SER A 217 -14.34 -1.82 -39.26
CA SER A 217 -14.15 -1.07 -40.52
C SER A 217 -13.14 0.02 -40.21
N GLY A 218 -11.96 -0.10 -40.82
CA GLY A 218 -10.86 0.84 -40.63
C GLY A 218 -11.28 2.27 -40.99
N THR A 219 -10.82 3.23 -40.20
CA THR A 219 -10.86 4.65 -40.56
C THR A 219 -9.93 4.86 -41.75
N PRO A 220 -10.39 5.42 -42.89
CA PRO A 220 -9.47 5.78 -43.97
C PRO A 220 -8.50 6.85 -43.49
N LEU A 221 -7.22 6.70 -43.86
CA LEU A 221 -6.21 7.76 -43.72
C LEU A 221 -6.69 9.01 -44.50
N PRO A 222 -6.48 10.23 -43.99
CA PRO A 222 -6.63 11.42 -44.81
C PRO A 222 -5.61 11.41 -45.95
N GLU A 223 -6.07 11.60 -47.19
CA GLU A 223 -5.19 11.90 -48.33
C GLU A 223 -4.42 13.21 -48.03
N GLY A 224 -3.09 13.17 -48.16
CA GLY A 224 -2.25 14.36 -48.06
C GLY A 224 -1.04 14.30 -47.13
N SER A 225 -0.68 13.14 -46.56
CA SER A 225 0.58 13.03 -45.81
C SER A 225 1.79 13.10 -46.76
N SER A 226 2.29 14.31 -46.97
CA SER A 226 3.61 14.54 -47.57
C SER A 226 4.62 14.51 -46.44
N GLY A 227 5.45 13.46 -46.41
CA GLY A 227 6.50 13.30 -45.42
C GLY A 227 7.46 14.50 -45.37
N THR A 228 8.04 14.73 -44.20
CA THR A 228 9.07 15.74 -43.99
C THR A 228 10.28 15.45 -44.91
N PRO A 229 10.72 16.38 -45.76
CA PRO A 229 11.95 16.18 -46.54
C PRO A 229 13.18 16.16 -45.62
N LEU A 230 14.11 15.23 -45.88
CA LEU A 230 15.41 15.19 -45.22
C LEU A 230 16.24 16.44 -45.57
N PRO A 231 17.06 16.97 -44.64
CA PRO A 231 18.01 18.04 -44.95
C PRO A 231 19.04 17.57 -45.99
N ALA A 232 19.33 18.41 -46.98
CA ALA A 232 20.40 18.17 -47.94
C ALA A 232 21.76 18.18 -47.23
N GLU A 233 22.58 17.16 -47.50
CA GLU A 233 24.00 17.18 -47.15
C GLU A 233 24.69 18.36 -47.86
N ALA A 234 25.33 19.22 -47.07
CA ALA A 234 26.16 20.32 -47.57
C ALA A 234 27.59 19.80 -47.85
N PRO A 235 28.25 20.29 -48.92
CA PRO A 235 29.62 19.92 -49.26
C PRO A 235 30.67 20.49 -48.30
#